data_AF-A0A1G6J4R3-F1
#
_entry.id   AF-A0A1G6J4R3-F1
#
_cell.length_a   1.000
_cell.length_b   1.000
_cell.length_c   1.000
_cell.angle_alpha   90.00
_cell.angle_beta   90.00
_cell.angle_gamma   90.00
#
_symmetry.space_group_name_H-M   'P 1'
#
loop_
_entity.id
_entity.type
_entity.pdbx_description
1 polymer ?
#
loop_
_entity_poly.entity_id
_entity_poly.type
_entity_poly.pdbx_seq_one_letter_code
_entity_poly.pdbx_strand_id
1 'polypeptide(L)'
;MTDIRLPKDVIDRLEGRWRSRFGQARRRSSELFDHRLEQLRAHRNNIHRYRRLLQTQLSDLEREFIERRLSEETTAMQGLAADIPSLPSSFDRAACEEITP
;
A
#
# COMPACT_ATOMS: atom_id res chain seq x y z
N MET A 1 10.32 29.80 -29.81
CA MET A 1 9.34 28.81 -29.29
C MET A 1 8.45 28.40 -30.45
N THR A 2 8.64 27.21 -31.02
CA THR A 2 7.78 26.70 -32.10
C THR A 2 6.55 26.03 -31.50
N ASP A 3 5.38 26.64 -31.70
CA ASP A 3 4.10 25.98 -31.47
C ASP A 3 3.93 24.90 -32.54
N ILE A 4 4.17 23.64 -32.18
CA ILE A 4 3.96 22.52 -33.09
C ILE A 4 2.45 22.26 -33.14
N ARG A 5 1.75 22.86 -34.10
CA ARG A 5 0.35 22.53 -34.40
C ARG A 5 0.29 21.16 -35.06
N LEU A 6 0.00 20.14 -34.27
CA LEU A 6 -0.25 18.80 -34.78
C LEU A 6 -1.72 18.65 -35.23
N PRO A 7 -1.98 17.97 -36.36
CA PRO A 7 -3.33 17.59 -36.77
C PRO A 7 -4.07 16.82 -35.67
N LYS A 8 -5.38 17.07 -35.55
CA LYS A 8 -6.20 16.53 -34.45
C LYS A 8 -6.23 15.00 -34.42
N ASP A 9 -6.23 14.34 -35.57
CA ASP A 9 -6.15 12.89 -35.72
C ASP A 9 -4.84 12.31 -35.16
N VAL A 10 -3.74 13.04 -35.31
CA VAL A 10 -2.43 12.67 -34.74
C VAL A 10 -2.45 12.83 -33.22
N ILE A 11 -3.04 13.91 -32.70
CA ILE A 11 -3.22 14.13 -31.25
C ILE A 11 -4.12 13.04 -30.67
N ASP A 12 -5.28 12.78 -31.27
CA ASP A 12 -6.24 11.78 -30.81
C ASP A 12 -5.62 10.36 -30.79
N ARG A 13 -4.78 10.03 -31.79
CA ARG A 13 -4.05 8.75 -31.84
C ARG A 13 -2.94 8.66 -30.79
N LEU A 14 -2.29 9.77 -30.46
CA LEU A 14 -1.35 9.82 -29.34
C LEU A 14 -2.13 9.68 -28.03
N GLU A 15 -3.11 10.53 -27.77
CA GLU A 15 -3.89 10.51 -26.55
C GLU A 15 -4.58 9.17 -26.28
N GLY A 16 -5.11 8.49 -27.29
CA GLY A 16 -5.68 7.15 -27.14
C GLY A 16 -4.65 6.10 -26.69
N ARG A 17 -3.43 6.17 -27.20
CA ARG A 17 -2.31 5.29 -26.81
C ARG A 17 -1.80 5.63 -25.42
N TRP A 18 -1.69 6.91 -25.09
CA TRP A 18 -1.30 7.40 -23.77
C TRP A 18 -2.37 7.00 -22.73
N ARG A 19 -3.67 7.25 -22.96
CA ARG A 19 -4.75 6.83 -22.05
C ARG A 19 -4.76 5.33 -21.78
N SER A 20 -4.55 4.50 -22.80
CA SER A 20 -4.48 3.04 -22.64
C SER A 20 -3.26 2.60 -21.82
N ARG A 21 -2.05 3.09 -22.15
CA ARG A 21 -0.82 2.71 -21.42
C ARG A 21 -0.83 3.18 -19.97
N PHE A 22 -1.19 4.45 -19.73
CA PHE A 22 -1.18 5.02 -18.39
C PHE A 22 -2.35 4.49 -17.54
N GLY A 23 -3.52 4.25 -18.13
CA GLY A 23 -4.65 3.63 -17.43
C GLY A 23 -4.38 2.18 -17.02
N GLN A 24 -3.64 1.42 -17.81
CA GLN A 24 -3.26 0.05 -17.45
C GLN A 24 -2.19 0.00 -16.36
N ALA A 25 -1.16 0.86 -16.44
CA ALA A 25 -0.15 0.99 -15.40
C ALA A 25 -0.75 1.45 -14.06
N ARG A 26 -1.68 2.41 -14.09
CA ARG A 26 -2.40 2.88 -12.89
C ARG A 26 -3.27 1.80 -12.26
N ARG A 27 -4.01 1.02 -13.07
CA ARG A 27 -4.80 -0.11 -12.58
C ARG A 27 -3.95 -1.19 -11.92
N ARG A 28 -2.86 -1.60 -12.58
CA ARG A 28 -1.89 -2.55 -12.01
C ARG A 28 -1.28 -2.05 -10.70
N SER A 29 -0.93 -0.77 -10.66
CA SER A 29 -0.45 -0.14 -9.43
C SER A 29 -1.51 -0.19 -8.33
N SER A 30 -2.75 0.19 -8.62
CA SER A 30 -3.88 0.12 -7.67
C SER A 30 -4.08 -1.30 -7.14
N GLU A 31 -4.15 -2.31 -8.01
CA GLU A 31 -4.32 -3.72 -7.61
C GLU A 31 -3.17 -4.20 -6.70
N LEU A 32 -1.93 -3.79 -6.97
CA LEU A 32 -0.79 -4.11 -6.10
C LEU A 32 -0.90 -3.40 -4.73
N PHE A 33 -1.36 -2.16 -4.70
CA PHE A 33 -1.62 -1.44 -3.45
C PHE A 33 -2.76 -2.06 -2.65
N ASP A 34 -3.86 -2.42 -3.31
CA ASP A 34 -5.03 -3.06 -2.70
C ASP A 34 -4.65 -4.42 -2.11
N HIS A 35 -3.88 -5.22 -2.86
CA HIS A 35 -3.37 -6.51 -2.39
C HIS A 35 -2.46 -6.36 -1.15
N ARG A 36 -1.54 -5.38 -1.16
CA ARG A 36 -0.69 -5.09 0.01
C ARG A 36 -1.51 -4.66 1.22
N LEU A 37 -2.57 -3.85 1.01
CA LEU A 37 -3.47 -3.44 2.08
C LEU A 37 -4.27 -4.62 2.65
N GLU A 38 -4.73 -5.54 1.81
CA GLU A 38 -5.37 -6.78 2.24
C GLU A 38 -4.45 -7.65 3.09
N GLN A 39 -3.18 -7.80 2.68
CA GLN A 39 -2.16 -8.51 3.47
C GLN A 39 -1.93 -7.85 4.83
N LEU A 40 -1.78 -6.52 4.88
CA LEU A 40 -1.66 -5.79 6.14
C LEU A 40 -2.87 -6.00 7.07
N ARG A 41 -4.09 -5.98 6.51
CA ARG A 41 -5.32 -6.28 7.27
C ARG A 41 -5.31 -7.71 7.81
N ALA A 42 -4.88 -8.68 7.00
CA ALA A 42 -4.77 -10.07 7.41
C ALA A 42 -3.77 -10.25 8.56
N HIS A 43 -2.54 -9.71 8.44
CA HIS A 43 -1.53 -9.77 9.50
C HIS A 43 -2.01 -9.12 10.80
N ARG A 44 -2.62 -7.93 10.71
CA ARG A 44 -3.22 -7.26 11.87
C ARG A 44 -4.28 -8.13 12.55
N ASN A 45 -5.16 -8.76 11.78
CA ASN A 45 -6.20 -9.65 12.31
C ASN A 45 -5.61 -10.89 12.97
N ASN A 46 -4.58 -11.50 12.36
CA ASN A 46 -3.88 -12.64 12.94
C ASN A 46 -3.21 -12.29 14.27
N ILE A 47 -2.52 -11.15 14.34
CA ILE A 47 -1.90 -10.65 15.57
C ILE A 47 -2.94 -10.46 16.68
N HIS A 48 -4.07 -9.82 16.38
CA HIS A 48 -5.16 -9.66 17.37
C HIS A 48 -5.72 -10.99 17.85
N ARG A 49 -5.91 -11.95 16.93
CA ARG A 49 -6.39 -13.29 17.26
C ARG A 49 -5.40 -14.04 18.15
N TYR A 50 -4.11 -14.01 17.83
CA TYR A 50 -3.07 -14.66 18.62
C TYR A 50 -2.94 -14.04 20.01
N ARG A 51 -3.00 -12.70 20.13
CA ARG A 51 -3.07 -12.01 21.44
C ARG A 51 -4.26 -12.46 22.28
N ARG A 52 -5.43 -12.63 21.67
CA ARG A 52 -6.62 -13.13 22.36
C ARG A 52 -6.47 -14.59 22.80
N LEU A 53 -5.87 -15.44 21.97
CA LEU A 53 -5.60 -16.84 22.33
C LEU A 53 -4.65 -16.95 23.52
N LEU A 54 -3.62 -16.10 23.60
CA LEU A 54 -2.69 -16.08 24.74
C LEU A 54 -3.36 -15.74 26.09
N GLN A 55 -4.56 -15.16 26.08
CA GLN A 55 -5.36 -14.88 27.28
C GLN A 55 -6.21 -16.08 27.74
N THR A 56 -6.27 -17.15 26.94
CA THR A 56 -7.00 -18.38 27.27
C THR A 56 -6.08 -19.42 27.92
N GLN A 57 -6.67 -20.51 28.43
CA GLN A 57 -5.89 -21.65 28.93
C GLN A 57 -5.30 -22.40 27.74
N LEU A 58 -3.97 -22.45 27.69
CA LEU A 58 -3.17 -23.10 26.64
C LEU A 58 -2.10 -23.94 27.32
N SER A 59 -1.73 -25.05 26.70
CA SER A 59 -0.52 -25.79 27.07
C SER A 59 0.73 -24.97 26.73
N ASP A 60 1.86 -25.32 27.36
CA ASP A 60 3.14 -24.64 27.11
C ASP A 60 3.56 -24.70 25.64
N LEU A 61 3.31 -25.84 24.99
CA LEU A 61 3.64 -26.04 23.57
C LEU A 61 2.75 -25.20 22.64
N GLU A 62 1.47 -25.06 22.96
CA GLU A 62 0.56 -24.16 22.21
C GLU A 62 0.95 -22.69 22.41
N ARG A 63 1.33 -22.31 23.64
CA ARG A 63 1.80 -20.96 23.96
C ARG A 63 3.06 -20.62 23.18
N GLU A 64 4.08 -21.47 23.23
CA GLU A 64 5.33 -21.28 22.49
C GLU A 64 5.07 -21.18 20.97
N PHE A 65 4.21 -22.04 20.44
CA PHE A 65 3.82 -21.98 19.04
C PHE A 65 3.16 -20.63 18.68
N ILE A 66 2.22 -20.15 19.51
CA ILE A 66 1.52 -18.89 19.27
C ILE A 66 2.47 -17.69 19.39
N GLU A 67 3.37 -17.68 20.36
CA GLU A 67 4.35 -16.60 20.54
C GLU A 67 5.33 -16.51 19.36
N ARG A 68 5.81 -17.66 18.86
CA ARG A 68 6.60 -17.70 17.63
C ARG A 68 5.81 -17.19 16.42
N ARG A 69 4.56 -17.62 16.26
CA ARG A 69 3.71 -17.14 15.16
C ARG A 69 3.43 -15.64 15.27
N LEU A 70 3.29 -15.11 16.49
CA LEU A 70 3.08 -13.68 16.72
C LEU A 70 4.28 -12.84 16.26
N SER A 71 5.51 -13.29 16.54
CA SER A 71 6.73 -12.59 16.12
C SER A 71 6.89 -12.62 14.59
N GLU A 72 6.59 -13.75 13.95
CA GLU A 72 6.58 -13.89 12.49
C GLU A 72 5.59 -12.92 11.83
N GLU A 73 4.33 -12.89 12.30
CA GLU A 73 3.30 -11.98 11.73
C GLU A 73 3.67 -10.51 11.95
N THR A 74 4.26 -10.17 13.10
CA THR A 74 4.69 -8.79 13.39
C THR A 74 5.82 -8.36 12.46
N THR A 75 6.79 -9.25 12.22
CA THR A 75 7.92 -9.00 11.32
C THR A 75 7.44 -8.88 9.86
N ALA A 76 6.55 -9.77 9.42
CA ALA A 76 5.95 -9.71 8.08
C ALA A 76 5.17 -8.40 7.86
N MET A 77 4.40 -7.97 8.86
CA MET A 77 3.66 -6.71 8.80
C MET A 77 4.60 -5.49 8.71
N GLN A 78 5.71 -5.48 9.45
CA GLN A 78 6.71 -4.41 9.38
C GLN A 78 7.41 -4.35 8.02
N GLY A 79 7.77 -5.51 7.45
CA GLY A 79 8.35 -5.59 6.10
C GLY A 79 7.40 -5.04 5.04
N LEU A 80 6.14 -5.49 5.05
CA LEU A 80 5.12 -4.99 4.11
C LEU A 80 4.82 -3.50 4.26
N ALA A 81 4.85 -2.97 5.48
CA ALA A 81 4.67 -1.55 5.74
C ALA A 81 5.83 -0.71 5.20
N ALA A 82 7.07 -1.22 5.27
CA ALA A 82 8.24 -0.55 4.70
C ALA A 82 8.24 -0.55 3.16
N ASP A 83 7.68 -1.59 2.54
CA ASP A 83 7.59 -1.73 1.08
C ASP A 83 6.47 -0.89 0.43
N ILE A 84 5.53 -0.38 1.23
CA ILE A 84 4.52 0.56 0.75
C ILE A 84 5.18 1.93 0.70
N PRO A 85 5.35 2.54 -0.50
CA PRO A 85 5.87 3.89 -0.61
C PRO A 85 5.05 4.80 0.31
N SER A 86 5.77 5.47 1.20
CA SER A 86 5.21 6.30 2.25
C SER A 86 4.14 7.21 1.66
N LEU A 87 2.88 6.97 2.03
CA LEU A 87 1.90 8.05 2.05
C LEU A 87 2.57 9.22 2.78
N PRO A 88 2.49 10.47 2.27
CA PRO A 88 3.02 11.61 3.01
C PRO A 88 2.45 11.50 4.41
N SER A 89 3.34 11.27 5.37
CA SER A 89 2.91 11.07 6.73
C SER A 89 2.14 12.35 7.06
N SER A 90 0.88 12.23 7.49
CA SER A 90 0.07 13.40 7.82
C SER A 90 0.67 14.18 9.02
N PHE A 91 1.85 13.77 9.51
CA PHE A 91 2.68 14.49 10.46
C PHE A 91 3.54 15.59 9.83
N ASP A 92 3.68 15.66 8.50
CA ASP A 92 4.33 16.80 7.83
C ASP A 92 3.32 17.91 7.52
N ARG A 93 2.56 18.33 8.53
CA ARG A 93 1.59 19.45 8.48
C ARG A 93 2.28 20.82 8.38
N ALA A 94 3.51 20.88 7.86
CA ALA A 94 4.35 22.07 7.78
C ALA A 94 4.72 22.48 6.33
N ALA A 95 4.40 21.66 5.31
CA ALA A 95 4.79 21.96 3.93
C ALA A 95 3.64 22.49 3.04
N CYS A 96 2.42 22.64 3.56
CA CYS A 96 1.26 23.08 2.78
C CYS A 96 0.81 24.52 3.04
N GLU A 97 1.46 25.26 3.93
CA GLU A 97 1.21 26.70 4.09
C GLU A 97 2.36 27.48 3.45
N GLU A 98 2.33 27.61 2.13
CA GLU A 98 2.75 28.83 1.43
C GLU A 98 2.30 28.75 -0.04
N ILE A 99 1.01 28.99 -0.25
CA ILE A 99 0.57 29.69 -1.46
C ILE A 99 -0.03 30.99 -0.96
N THR A 100 0.84 31.97 -0.72
CA THR A 100 0.44 33.38 -0.62
C THR A 100 0.36 33.95 -2.04
N PRO A 101 -0.60 34.87 -2.28
CA PRO A 101 -1.16 35.19 -3.61
C PRO A 101 -0.20 35.86 -4.60
#